data_AF-A0A921BAQ8-F1
#
_entry.id   AF-A0A921BAQ8-F1
#
_cell.length_a   1.000
_cell.length_b   1.000
_cell.length_c   1.000
_cell.angle_alpha   90.00
_cell.angle_beta   90.00
_cell.angle_gamma   90.00
#
_symmetry.space_group_name_H-M   'P 1'
#
loop_
_entity.id
_entity.type
_entity.pdbx_description
1 polymer ?
#
loop_
_entity_poly.entity_id
_entity_poly.type
_entity_poly.pdbx_seq_one_letter_code
_entity_poly.pdbx_strand_id
1 'polypeptide(L)' 'MPNSWYNIIADLPEPPPPVLHPGTGQPVGPDDLAPLFPMELILQEVSAERYLDIPEPVREIYRHGDQAHFTVRED' A
#
# COMPACT_ATOMS: atom_id res chain seq x y z
N MET A 1 7.42 14.08 12.61
CA MET A 1 6.69 13.14 11.74
C MET A 1 7.68 12.56 10.73
N PRO A 2 7.75 11.23 10.55
CA PRO A 2 8.57 10.61 9.49
C PRO A 2 8.20 11.10 8.09
N ASN A 3 9.15 10.94 7.15
CA ASN A 3 8.95 11.31 5.73
C ASN A 3 8.75 10.08 4.83
N SER A 4 9.08 8.89 5.31
CA SER A 4 9.01 7.64 4.57
C SER A 4 8.43 6.51 5.44
N TRP A 5 7.72 5.58 4.81
CA TRP A 5 7.41 4.26 5.37
C TRP A 5 8.62 3.34 5.19
N TYR A 6 8.78 2.38 6.11
CA TYR A 6 9.81 1.36 6.02
C TYR A 6 9.19 0.03 5.61
N ASN A 7 9.76 -0.60 4.58
CA ASN A 7 9.34 -1.89 4.08
C ASN A 7 10.23 -2.99 4.64
N ILE A 8 9.68 -3.84 5.49
CA ILE A 8 10.41 -4.95 6.12
C ILE A 8 10.88 -6.00 5.10
N ILE A 9 10.22 -6.12 3.95
CA ILE A 9 10.58 -7.12 2.91
C ILE A 9 12.03 -6.94 2.47
N ALA A 10 12.55 -5.71 2.44
CA ALA A 10 13.92 -5.39 2.06
C ALA A 10 15.00 -5.97 3.01
N ASP A 11 14.59 -6.48 4.18
CA ASP A 11 15.48 -7.07 5.19
C ASP A 11 15.18 -8.54 5.49
N LEU A 12 14.17 -9.13 4.84
CA LEU A 12 13.90 -10.55 5.02
C LEU A 12 14.98 -11.39 4.33
N PRO A 13 15.39 -12.52 4.93
CA PRO A 13 16.38 -13.43 4.32
C PRO A 13 15.88 -14.04 3.00
N GLU A 14 14.57 -14.19 2.87
CA GLU A 14 13.86 -14.57 1.65
C GLU A 14 12.52 -13.81 1.58
N PRO A 15 12.01 -13.49 0.39
CA PRO A 15 10.73 -12.80 0.27
C PRO A 15 9.57 -13.69 0.73
N PRO A 16 8.46 -13.10 1.23
CA PRO A 16 7.25 -13.85 1.52
C PRO A 16 6.76 -14.60 0.26
N PRO A 17 6.10 -15.76 0.42
CA PRO A 17 5.50 -16.44 -0.71
C PRO A 17 4.47 -15.52 -1.40
N PRO A 18 4.34 -15.59 -2.73
CA PRO A 18 3.40 -14.74 -3.44
C PRO A 18 1.97 -15.07 -3.05
N VAL A 19 1.12 -14.05 -3.03
CA VAL A 19 -0.33 -14.25 -2.93
C VAL A 19 -0.80 -14.96 -4.20
N LEU A 20 -1.65 -15.97 -4.05
CA LEU A 20 -2.16 -16.76 -5.17
C LEU A 20 -3.58 -16.33 -5.53
N HIS A 21 -3.85 -16.21 -6.83
CA HIS A 21 -5.20 -15.95 -7.33
C HIS A 21 -6.11 -17.16 -7.01
N PRO A 22 -7.26 -16.95 -6.35
CA PRO A 22 -8.07 -18.06 -5.81
C PRO A 22 -8.67 -18.98 -6.87
N GLY A 23 -8.84 -18.48 -8.11
CA GLY A 23 -9.38 -19.28 -9.22
C GLY A 23 -8.33 -20.06 -10.02
N THR A 24 -7.10 -19.56 -10.12
CA THR A 24 -6.05 -20.14 -11.00
C THR A 24 -4.94 -20.82 -10.20
N GLY A 25 -4.81 -20.49 -8.92
CA GLY A 25 -3.71 -20.94 -8.06
C GLY A 25 -2.35 -20.39 -8.48
N GLN A 26 -2.30 -19.45 -9.42
CA GLN A 26 -1.05 -18.80 -9.86
C GLN A 26 -0.79 -17.53 -9.04
N PRO A 27 0.46 -17.07 -8.93
CA PRO A 27 0.79 -15.78 -8.33
C PRO A 27 -0.04 -14.64 -8.93
N VAL A 28 -0.55 -13.75 -8.08
CA VAL A 28 -1.28 -12.55 -8.52
C VAL A 28 -0.32 -11.58 -9.21
N GLY A 29 -0.76 -11.00 -10.33
CA GLY A 29 -0.10 -9.89 -11.00
C GLY A 29 -0.82 -8.55 -10.78
N PRO A 30 -0.25 -7.43 -11.26
CA PRO A 30 -0.89 -6.11 -11.19
C PRO A 30 -2.29 -6.07 -11.81
N ASP A 31 -2.52 -6.81 -12.91
CA ASP A 31 -3.82 -6.85 -13.58
C ASP A 31 -4.91 -7.54 -12.75
N ASP A 32 -4.54 -8.49 -11.88
CA ASP A 32 -5.47 -9.14 -10.95
C ASP A 32 -5.89 -8.18 -9.82
N LEU A 33 -5.03 -7.21 -9.48
CA LEU A 33 -5.23 -6.25 -8.39
C LEU A 33 -5.86 -4.93 -8.86
N ALA A 34 -5.67 -4.55 -10.13
CA ALA A 34 -6.17 -3.31 -10.71
C ALA A 34 -7.69 -3.07 -10.55
N PRO A 35 -8.56 -4.11 -10.56
CA PRO A 35 -9.98 -3.92 -10.28
C PRO A 35 -10.32 -3.61 -8.81
N LEU A 36 -9.40 -3.90 -7.89
CA LEU A 36 -9.62 -3.83 -6.43
C LEU A 36 -8.94 -2.61 -5.80
N PHE A 37 -7.79 -2.20 -6.34
CA PHE A 37 -6.93 -1.19 -5.73
C PHE A 37 -6.47 -0.15 -6.76
N PRO A 38 -6.28 1.12 -6.35
CA PRO A 38 -5.56 2.10 -7.14
C PRO A 38 -4.13 1.64 -7.46
N MET A 39 -3.61 2.02 -8.63
CA MET A 39 -2.26 1.65 -9.08
C MET A 39 -1.17 2.00 -8.04
N GLU A 40 -1.28 3.14 -7.36
CA GLU A 40 -0.33 3.55 -6.32
C GLU A 40 -0.24 2.56 -5.15
N LEU A 41 -1.33 1.89 -4.77
CA LEU A 41 -1.29 0.86 -3.73
C LEU A 41 -0.73 -0.46 -4.26
N ILE A 42 -1.00 -0.78 -5.53
CA ILE A 42 -0.45 -1.97 -6.18
C ILE A 42 1.07 -1.86 -6.29
N LEU A 43 1.58 -0.68 -6.67
CA LEU A 43 3.03 -0.42 -6.74
C LEU A 43 3.70 -0.52 -5.37
N GLN A 44 3.01 -0.12 -4.30
CA GLN A 44 3.51 -0.30 -2.92
C GLN A 44 3.59 -1.79 -2.55
N GLU A 45 2.57 -2.59 -2.87
CA GLU A 45 2.52 -4.03 -2.56
C GLU A 45 3.67 -4.81 -3.22
N VAL A 46 4.00 -4.47 -4.47
CA VAL A 46 5.05 -5.16 -5.23
C VAL A 46 6.43 -4.54 -5.08
N SER A 47 6.58 -3.49 -4.25
CA SER A 47 7.85 -2.78 -4.08
C SER A 47 8.84 -3.58 -3.25
N ALA A 48 10.10 -3.61 -3.71
CA ALA A 48 11.26 -4.10 -2.96
C ALA A 48 12.09 -2.97 -2.35
N GLU A 49 11.64 -1.72 -2.46
CA GLU A 49 12.33 -0.57 -1.88
C GLU A 49 12.24 -0.60 -0.36
N ARG A 50 13.36 -0.34 0.32
CA ARG A 50 13.44 -0.30 1.79
C ARG A 50 12.65 0.86 2.40
N TYR A 51 12.61 1.99 1.71
CA TYR A 51 11.90 3.18 2.13
C TYR A 51 11.06 3.71 0.99
N LEU A 52 9.80 4.02 1.28
CA LEU A 52 8.85 4.62 0.36
C LEU A 52 8.46 5.97 0.93
N ASP A 53 8.56 7.04 0.15
CA ASP A 53 8.14 8.37 0.60
C ASP A 53 6.66 8.38 0.93
N ILE A 54 6.31 8.95 2.08
CA ILE A 54 4.91 9.15 2.46
C ILE A 54 4.40 10.34 1.62
N PRO A 55 3.36 10.16 0.79
CA PRO A 55 2.82 11.26 0.00
C PRO A 55 2.43 12.45 0.89
N GLU A 56 2.71 13.68 0.45
CA GLU A 56 2.47 14.87 1.27
C GLU A 56 1.03 14.97 1.82
N PRO A 57 -0.03 14.68 1.05
CA PRO A 57 -1.40 14.69 1.58
C PRO A 57 -1.60 13.72 2.76
N VAL A 58 -0.92 12.57 2.74
CA VAL A 58 -0.99 11.58 3.82
C VAL A 58 -0.21 12.06 5.04
N ARG A 59 0.98 12.67 4.84
CA ARG A 59 1.73 13.31 5.93
C ARG A 59 0.95 14.44 6.59
N GLU A 60 0.21 15.22 5.81
CA GLU A 60 -0.69 16.25 6.31
C GLU A 60 -1.77 15.66 7.22
N ILE A 61 -2.45 14.61 6.78
CA ILE A 61 -3.47 13.93 7.60
C ILE A 61 -2.87 13.44 8.92
N TYR A 62 -1.69 12.81 8.88
CA TYR A 62 -1.02 12.36 10.10
C TYR A 62 -0.59 13.50 11.04
N ARG A 63 -0.22 14.67 10.50
CA ARG A 63 0.13 15.85 11.31
C ARG A 63 -1.08 16.47 12.00
N HIS A 64 -2.25 16.45 11.35
CA HIS A 64 -3.48 17.11 11.82
C HIS A 64 -4.44 16.15 12.53
N GLY A 65 -3.94 15.02 13.04
CA GLY A 65 -4.66 13.77 13.40
C GLY A 65 -5.83 13.82 14.40
N ASP A 66 -6.71 14.82 14.35
CA ASP A 66 -7.86 14.96 15.25
C ASP A 66 -9.05 15.74 14.66
N GLN A 67 -9.06 16.16 13.38
CA GLN A 67 -10.17 16.93 12.79
C GLN A 67 -10.66 16.42 11.42
N ALA A 68 -10.19 15.26 10.96
CA ALA A 68 -10.78 14.63 9.79
C ALA A 68 -12.12 13.98 10.18
N HIS A 69 -13.16 14.79 10.36
CA HIS A 69 -14.53 14.35 10.31
C HIS A 69 -14.76 13.78 8.90
N PHE A 70 -14.63 12.47 8.76
CA PHE A 70 -15.21 11.73 7.65
C PHE A 70 -16.72 11.92 7.74
N THR A 71 -17.23 12.99 7.14
CA THR A 71 -18.64 13.10 6.83
C THR A 71 -18.86 12.17 5.66
N VAL A 72 -19.36 10.97 5.95
CA VAL A 72 -20.03 10.15 4.94
C VAL A 72 -21.14 11.03 4.40
N ARG A 73 -20.99 11.54 3.19
CA ARG A 73 -22.14 12.10 2.48
C ARG A 73 -22.97 10.90 2.04
N GLU A 74 -24.11 10.75 2.69
CA GLU A 74 -25.18 9.90 2.20
C GLU A 74 -25.92 10.71 1.13
N ASP A 75 -25.57 10.46 -0.12
CA ASP A 75 -26.37 10.81 -1.30
C ASP A 75 -26.56 9.57 -2.18
#